data_AF-A0A8T0HXV3-F1
#
_entry.id   AF-A0A8T0HXV3-F1
#
_cell.length_a   1.000
_cell.length_b   1.000
_cell.length_c   1.000
_cell.angle_alpha   90.00
_cell.angle_beta   90.00
_cell.angle_gamma   90.00
#
_symmetry.space_group_name_H-M   'P 1'
#
loop_
_entity.id
_entity.type
_entity.pdbx_description
1 polymer ?
#
loop_
_entity_poly.entity_id
_entity_poly.type
_entity_poly.pdbx_seq_one_letter_code
_entity_poly.pdbx_strand_id
1 'polypeptide(L)'
;MTHIKRDHVLFVLILGVILDTMEAEFVPNGRPVLLDEVKELHFQKGRETTYKRSPSLPQLRCTRGCEFEPDIVRCKNVKPRGRSSRWQCETNLPTHLKIGKTDIICEGFHSDEDEEVLEGSCALQYTLTHAGMLLGLFSHQCF
;
A
#
# COMPACT_ATOMS: atom_id res chain seq x y z
N MET A 1 7.71 7.46 67.20
CA MET A 1 6.60 6.96 66.37
C MET A 1 6.49 7.86 65.14
N THR A 2 7.27 7.62 64.08
CA THR A 2 6.90 6.81 62.90
C THR A 2 5.65 7.31 62.15
N HIS A 3 5.71 8.54 61.60
CA HIS A 3 4.64 9.07 60.75
C HIS A 3 5.15 9.80 59.49
N ILE A 4 6.39 9.52 59.06
CA ILE A 4 7.01 10.13 57.87
C ILE A 4 7.43 9.11 56.80
N LYS A 5 7.30 7.80 57.06
CA LYS A 5 7.70 6.75 56.10
C LYS A 5 6.56 6.19 55.25
N ARG A 6 5.29 6.39 55.64
CA ARG A 6 4.15 5.75 54.95
C ARG A 6 3.62 6.56 53.78
N ASP A 7 3.72 7.89 53.86
CA ASP A 7 3.20 8.81 52.85
C ASP A 7 4.15 8.95 51.64
N HIS A 8 5.48 8.84 51.87
CA HIS A 8 6.47 8.80 50.80
C HIS A 8 6.47 7.47 50.03
N VAL A 9 6.19 6.34 50.69
CA VAL A 9 6.12 5.02 50.03
C VAL A 9 4.91 4.97 49.09
N LEU A 10 3.78 5.55 49.49
CA LEU A 10 2.58 5.62 48.65
C LEU A 10 2.79 6.51 47.41
N PHE A 11 3.50 7.64 47.57
CA PHE A 11 3.86 8.52 46.45
C PHE A 11 4.85 7.88 45.47
N VAL A 12 5.84 7.12 45.97
CA VAL A 12 6.82 6.40 45.13
C VAL A 12 6.16 5.26 44.35
N LEU A 13 5.18 4.58 44.92
CA LEU A 13 4.42 3.53 44.21
C LEU A 13 3.50 4.12 43.13
N ILE A 14 2.88 5.27 43.36
CA ILE A 14 2.05 5.93 42.34
C ILE A 14 2.91 6.48 41.20
N LEU A 15 4.10 7.05 41.49
CA LEU A 15 5.08 7.46 40.45
C LEU A 15 5.69 6.28 39.67
N GLY A 16 5.80 5.10 40.29
CA GLY A 16 6.33 3.89 39.64
C GLY A 16 5.33 3.21 38.70
N VAL A 17 4.02 3.33 38.95
CA VAL A 17 2.98 2.70 38.11
C VAL A 17 2.65 3.51 36.86
N ILE A 18 2.99 4.81 36.81
CA ILE A 18 2.84 5.62 35.58
C ILE A 18 3.99 5.42 34.58
N LEU A 19 4.99 4.59 34.91
CA LEU A 19 6.08 4.18 34.01
C LEU A 19 5.78 2.90 33.22
N ASP A 20 4.61 2.29 33.35
CA ASP A 20 4.04 1.48 32.27
C ASP A 20 3.37 2.43 31.26
N THR A 21 4.15 3.44 30.83
CA THR A 21 3.84 4.21 29.65
C THR A 21 3.72 3.21 28.52
N MET A 22 2.58 3.25 27.83
CA MET A 22 2.38 2.62 26.53
C MET A 22 3.69 2.70 25.73
N GLU A 23 4.38 1.57 25.58
CA GLU A 23 5.32 1.39 24.49
C GLU A 23 4.47 1.30 23.22
N ALA A 24 3.93 2.43 22.78
CA ALA A 24 3.77 2.63 21.37
C ALA A 24 5.20 2.60 20.83
N GLU A 25 5.62 1.45 20.28
CA GLU A 25 6.87 1.33 19.57
C GLU A 25 6.91 2.46 18.53
N PHE A 26 7.65 3.51 18.84
CA PHE A 26 8.01 4.52 17.88
C PHE A 26 8.96 3.81 16.91
N VAL A 27 8.43 3.16 15.87
CA VAL A 27 9.22 2.56 14.80
C VAL A 27 9.68 3.73 13.92
N PRO A 28 10.91 4.24 14.08
CA PRO A 28 11.28 5.55 13.53
C PRO A 28 11.41 5.52 11.99
N ASN A 29 11.14 4.38 11.34
CA ASN A 29 11.51 4.10 9.96
C ASN A 29 10.60 3.07 9.26
N GLY A 30 9.35 2.88 9.73
CA GLY A 30 8.46 1.82 9.24
C GLY A 30 9.06 0.41 9.38
N ARG A 31 8.36 -0.62 8.89
CA ARG A 31 8.85 -2.01 8.93
C ARG A 31 9.13 -2.56 7.54
N PRO A 32 10.13 -3.46 7.39
CA PRO A 32 10.36 -4.18 6.15
C PRO A 32 9.23 -5.19 5.89
N VAL A 33 8.93 -5.41 4.62
CA VAL A 33 7.95 -6.40 4.15
C VAL A 33 8.50 -7.09 2.90
N LEU A 34 8.57 -8.43 2.91
CA LEU A 34 8.86 -9.21 1.71
C LEU A 34 7.70 -9.10 0.72
N LEU A 35 7.91 -8.39 -0.39
CA LEU A 35 6.84 -8.09 -1.35
C LEU A 35 6.21 -9.37 -1.92
N ASP A 36 7.03 -10.41 -2.12
CA ASP A 36 6.62 -11.72 -2.65
C ASP A 36 5.73 -12.55 -1.72
N GLU A 37 5.67 -12.19 -0.44
CA GLU A 37 4.77 -12.79 0.55
C GLU A 37 3.48 -11.98 0.75
N VAL A 38 3.41 -10.75 0.23
CA VAL A 38 2.21 -9.91 0.30
C VAL A 38 1.12 -10.54 -0.55
N LYS A 39 -0.02 -10.83 0.08
CA LYS A 39 -1.18 -11.47 -0.58
C LYS A 39 -1.98 -10.49 -1.42
N GLU A 40 -2.14 -9.27 -0.94
CA GLU A 40 -2.98 -8.25 -1.55
C GLU A 40 -2.46 -6.84 -1.21
N LEU A 41 -2.58 -5.92 -2.18
CA LEU A 41 -2.29 -4.49 -2.02
C LEU A 41 -3.55 -3.69 -2.34
N HIS A 42 -3.85 -2.69 -1.51
CA HIS A 42 -5.01 -1.82 -1.67
C HIS A 42 -4.52 -0.39 -1.83
N PHE A 43 -4.80 0.20 -2.99
CA PHE A 43 -4.41 1.57 -3.31
C PHE A 43 -5.64 2.47 -3.30
N GLN A 44 -5.53 3.63 -2.68
CA GLN A 44 -6.65 4.54 -2.50
C GLN A 44 -6.39 5.91 -3.16
N LYS A 45 -7.43 6.48 -3.75
CA LYS A 45 -7.39 7.83 -4.33
C LYS A 45 -7.08 8.87 -3.26
N GLY A 46 -6.21 9.81 -3.59
CA GLY A 46 -5.82 10.91 -2.70
C GLY A 46 -5.00 10.51 -1.48
N ARG A 47 -4.61 9.23 -1.36
CA ARG A 47 -3.64 8.78 -0.35
C ARG A 47 -2.23 8.87 -0.90
N GLU A 48 -1.33 9.18 0.01
CA GLU A 48 0.11 9.23 -0.21
C GLU A 48 0.77 7.95 0.33
N THR A 49 1.90 7.56 -0.25
CA THR A 49 2.71 6.44 0.24
C THR A 49 3.45 6.83 1.52
N THR A 50 3.78 5.85 2.35
CA THR A 50 4.86 6.05 3.32
C THR A 50 6.18 6.22 2.55
N TYR A 51 7.15 6.85 3.20
CA TYR A 51 8.46 7.06 2.59
C TYR A 51 9.54 7.13 3.67
N LYS A 52 10.77 6.80 3.29
CA LYS A 52 11.94 6.89 4.19
C LYS A 52 13.08 7.68 3.56
N ARG A 53 13.41 7.39 2.30
CA ARG A 53 14.53 8.01 1.56
C ARG A 53 14.05 8.78 0.33
N SER A 54 13.01 8.27 -0.33
CA SER A 54 12.40 8.89 -1.50
C SER A 54 11.28 9.85 -1.09
N PRO A 55 10.88 10.83 -1.94
CA PRO A 55 9.65 11.57 -1.70
C PRO A 55 8.42 10.66 -1.73
N SER A 56 7.40 11.03 -0.95
CA SER A 56 6.07 10.40 -1.04
C SER A 56 5.52 10.42 -2.47
N LEU A 57 4.81 9.36 -2.84
CA LEU A 57 4.08 9.23 -4.10
C LEU A 57 2.57 9.13 -3.83
N PRO A 58 1.72 9.60 -4.75
CA PRO A 58 0.31 9.23 -4.73
C PRO A 58 0.15 7.72 -4.90
N GLN A 59 -0.66 7.08 -4.06
CA GLN A 59 -0.91 5.63 -4.14
C GLN A 59 -1.54 5.20 -5.46
N LEU A 60 -2.35 6.07 -6.08
CA LEU A 60 -2.94 5.87 -7.39
C LEU A 60 -2.43 6.94 -8.35
N ARG A 61 -1.83 6.52 -9.47
CA ARG A 61 -1.40 7.43 -10.53
C ARG A 61 -1.83 6.92 -11.90
N CYS A 62 -2.81 7.60 -12.50
CA CYS A 62 -3.14 7.35 -13.90
C CYS A 62 -2.08 7.97 -14.82
N THR A 63 -1.64 7.21 -15.82
CA THR A 63 -0.60 7.61 -16.78
C THR A 63 -1.12 7.77 -18.22
N ARG A 64 -2.30 7.21 -18.54
CA ARG A 64 -2.96 7.33 -19.85
C ARG A 64 -4.45 6.97 -19.74
N GLY A 65 -5.30 7.65 -20.51
CA GLY A 65 -6.75 7.40 -20.53
C GLY A 65 -7.48 7.87 -19.27
N CYS A 66 -6.99 8.92 -18.60
CA CYS A 66 -7.39 9.31 -17.25
C CYS A 66 -8.74 10.04 -17.17
N GLU A 67 -9.73 9.61 -17.96
CA GLU A 67 -11.09 10.14 -17.94
C GLU A 67 -11.89 9.75 -16.69
N PHE A 68 -11.44 8.71 -15.99
CA PHE A 68 -11.98 8.26 -14.71
C PHE A 68 -10.83 7.93 -13.75
N GLU A 69 -11.07 8.10 -12.45
CA GLU A 69 -10.13 7.71 -11.41
C GLU A 69 -10.90 6.93 -10.33
N PRO A 70 -10.62 5.63 -10.14
CA PRO A 70 -11.29 4.83 -9.13
C PRO A 70 -10.87 5.22 -7.72
N ASP A 71 -11.79 5.10 -6.76
CA ASP A 71 -11.50 5.39 -5.35
C ASP A 71 -10.54 4.37 -4.73
N ILE A 72 -10.67 3.09 -5.12
CA ILE A 72 -9.87 1.97 -4.59
C ILE A 72 -9.50 1.02 -5.73
N VAL A 73 -8.23 0.62 -5.82
CA VAL A 73 -7.79 -0.50 -6.66
C VAL A 73 -7.20 -1.58 -5.76
N ARG A 74 -7.66 -2.82 -5.92
CA ARG A 74 -7.15 -3.99 -5.20
C ARG A 74 -6.30 -4.83 -6.14
N CYS A 75 -5.07 -5.11 -5.75
CA CYS A 75 -4.16 -5.96 -6.51
C CYS A 75 -3.86 -7.23 -5.71
N LYS A 76 -4.24 -8.38 -6.26
CA LYS A 76 -3.97 -9.69 -5.66
C LYS A 76 -2.68 -10.27 -6.22
N ASN A 77 -1.83 -10.83 -5.34
CA ASN A 77 -0.67 -11.57 -5.77
C ASN A 77 -1.12 -12.95 -6.28
N VAL A 78 -1.03 -13.16 -7.59
CA VAL A 78 -1.40 -14.42 -8.26
C VAL A 78 -0.26 -15.43 -8.27
N LYS A 79 0.92 -15.07 -7.76
CA LYS A 79 2.07 -15.95 -7.61
C LYS A 79 2.81 -15.71 -6.28
N PRO A 80 2.14 -15.95 -5.14
CA PRO A 80 2.77 -15.80 -3.82
C PRO A 80 3.92 -16.81 -3.66
N ARG A 81 4.99 -16.41 -2.96
CA ARG A 81 6.21 -17.22 -2.75
C ARG A 81 6.95 -17.61 -4.04
N GLY A 82 6.71 -16.90 -5.14
CA GLY A 82 7.62 -16.92 -6.29
C GLY A 82 8.89 -16.11 -5.98
N ARG A 83 9.92 -16.20 -6.83
CA ARG A 83 11.07 -15.26 -6.82
C ARG A 83 10.71 -13.84 -7.32
N SER A 84 9.44 -13.64 -7.68
CA SER A 84 8.89 -12.36 -8.12
C SER A 84 7.37 -12.39 -8.09
N SER A 85 6.80 -11.40 -7.40
CA SER A 85 5.37 -11.15 -7.30
C SER A 85 4.74 -10.95 -8.67
N ARG A 86 3.52 -11.45 -8.83
CA ARG A 86 2.70 -11.16 -10.01
C ARG A 86 1.36 -10.63 -9.55
N TRP A 87 1.00 -9.44 -9.99
CA TRP A 87 -0.17 -8.73 -9.50
C TRP A 87 -1.30 -8.73 -10.51
N GLN A 88 -2.51 -9.05 -10.06
CA GLN A 88 -3.75 -8.86 -10.80
C GLN A 88 -4.57 -7.79 -10.10
N CYS A 89 -4.79 -6.66 -10.77
CA CYS A 89 -5.47 -5.49 -10.21
C CYS A 89 -6.89 -5.36 -10.72
N GLU A 90 -7.82 -5.07 -9.80
CA GLU A 90 -9.25 -4.96 -10.06
C GLU A 90 -9.83 -3.72 -9.36
N THR A 91 -10.82 -3.10 -10.00
CA THR A 91 -11.58 -1.98 -9.45
C THR A 91 -12.94 -1.87 -10.15
N ASN A 92 -13.83 -1.08 -9.58
CA ASN A 92 -15.10 -0.74 -10.20
C ASN A 92 -14.86 0.40 -11.19
N LEU A 93 -15.13 0.15 -12.47
CA LEU A 93 -15.06 1.14 -13.55
C LEU A 93 -16.40 1.26 -14.26
N PRO A 94 -16.69 2.41 -14.90
CA PRO A 94 -17.72 2.49 -15.92
C PRO A 94 -17.56 1.38 -16.96
N THR A 95 -18.68 0.84 -17.46
CA THR A 95 -18.68 -0.35 -18.35
C THR A 95 -17.92 -0.17 -19.66
N HIS A 96 -17.71 1.07 -20.11
CA HIS A 96 -16.95 1.40 -21.31
C HIS A 96 -15.43 1.49 -21.05
N LEU A 97 -14.98 1.27 -19.81
CA LEU A 97 -13.59 1.36 -19.39
C LEU A 97 -13.07 0.06 -18.79
N LYS A 98 -11.77 -0.17 -18.95
CA LYS A 98 -11.03 -1.25 -18.30
C LYS A 98 -9.63 -0.78 -17.90
N ILE A 99 -9.09 -1.38 -16.84
CA ILE A 99 -7.68 -1.23 -16.48
C ILE A 99 -6.83 -1.80 -17.65
N GLY A 100 -5.85 -1.01 -18.10
CA GLY A 100 -4.85 -1.39 -19.09
C GLY A 100 -3.56 -1.90 -18.44
N LYS A 101 -2.42 -1.34 -18.84
CA LYS A 101 -1.12 -1.59 -18.18
C LYS A 101 -1.17 -1.12 -16.72
N THR A 102 -0.62 -1.93 -15.83
CA THR A 102 -0.39 -1.65 -14.41
C THR A 102 1.10 -1.81 -14.08
N ASP A 103 1.57 -1.02 -13.13
CA ASP A 103 2.93 -1.08 -12.61
C ASP A 103 2.90 -0.74 -11.11
N ILE A 104 3.45 -1.61 -10.26
CA ILE A 104 3.50 -1.40 -8.82
C ILE A 104 4.93 -1.05 -8.44
N ILE A 105 5.09 0.10 -7.82
CA ILE A 105 6.38 0.67 -7.46
C ILE A 105 6.39 0.84 -5.95
N CYS A 106 7.36 0.23 -5.27
CA CYS A 106 7.53 0.33 -3.83
C CYS A 106 8.93 0.88 -3.51
N GLU A 107 9.10 1.49 -2.34
CA GLU A 107 10.42 1.88 -1.86
C GLU A 107 11.07 0.67 -1.19
N GLY A 108 12.24 0.23 -1.66
CA GLY A 108 13.01 -0.80 -0.96
C GLY A 108 13.46 -0.31 0.44
N PHE A 109 13.54 -1.21 1.41
CA PHE A 109 13.64 -0.82 2.82
C PHE A 109 14.99 -0.20 3.22
N HIS A 110 16.09 -0.71 2.67
CA HIS A 110 17.46 -0.21 2.82
C HIS A 110 18.02 0.36 1.51
N SER A 111 17.80 -0.31 0.39
CA SER A 111 18.27 0.04 -0.97
C SER A 111 17.17 -0.12 -2.02
N ASP A 112 17.41 0.22 -3.27
CA ASP A 112 16.48 -0.02 -4.41
C ASP A 112 16.55 -1.45 -4.95
N GLU A 113 17.56 -2.24 -4.57
CA GLU A 113 17.76 -3.63 -4.98
C GLU A 113 17.21 -4.65 -3.97
N ASP A 114 16.61 -4.19 -2.88
CA ASP A 114 16.12 -5.05 -1.80
C ASP A 114 14.88 -5.86 -2.20
N GLU A 115 14.82 -7.12 -1.77
CA GLU A 115 13.60 -7.95 -1.85
C GLU A 115 12.52 -7.48 -0.84
N GLU A 116 12.95 -6.82 0.24
CA GLU A 116 12.08 -6.21 1.24
C GLU A 116 11.79 -4.74 0.90
N VAL A 117 10.52 -4.37 1.00
CA VAL A 117 10.04 -3.01 0.78
C VAL A 117 9.55 -2.38 2.08
N LEU A 118 9.56 -1.06 2.14
CA LEU A 118 8.98 -0.31 3.26
C LEU A 118 7.46 -0.50 3.29
N GLU A 119 6.90 -0.90 4.43
CA GLU A 119 5.45 -1.01 4.59
C GLU A 119 4.74 0.29 4.22
N GLY A 120 3.73 0.20 3.35
CA GLY A 120 2.92 1.34 2.91
C GLY A 120 3.55 2.20 1.81
N SER A 121 4.74 1.82 1.32
CA SER A 121 5.48 2.61 0.33
C SER A 121 5.08 2.33 -1.12
N CYS A 122 4.21 1.35 -1.35
CA CYS A 122 3.81 0.95 -2.69
C CYS A 122 2.79 1.92 -3.30
N ALA A 123 3.02 2.31 -4.56
CA ALA A 123 2.09 3.03 -5.41
C ALA A 123 1.76 2.21 -6.67
N LEU A 124 0.54 2.38 -7.18
CA LEU A 124 0.09 1.81 -8.44
C LEU A 124 0.05 2.88 -9.53
N GLN A 125 0.86 2.68 -10.56
CA GLN A 125 0.68 3.36 -11.83
C GLN A 125 -0.20 2.51 -12.73
N TYR A 126 -1.20 3.14 -13.34
CA TYR A 126 -2.12 2.44 -14.23
C TYR A 126 -2.48 3.27 -15.45
N THR A 127 -3.08 2.59 -16.42
CA THR A 127 -3.69 3.20 -17.59
C THR A 127 -5.13 2.73 -17.66
N LEU A 128 -5.99 3.54 -18.26
CA LEU A 128 -7.32 3.09 -18.66
C LEU A 128 -7.38 2.99 -20.17
N THR A 129 -8.20 2.05 -20.63
CA THR A 129 -8.50 1.83 -22.04
C THR A 129 -9.99 1.61 -22.19
N HIS A 130 -10.53 1.92 -23.36
CA HIS A 130 -11.92 1.56 -23.62
C HIS A 130 -12.08 0.05 -23.62
N ALA A 131 -13.03 -0.44 -22.83
CA ALA A 131 -13.54 -1.80 -22.97
C ALA A 131 -14.14 -1.86 -24.38
N GLY A 132 -13.57 -2.72 -25.23
CA GLY A 132 -13.84 -2.70 -26.66
C GLY A 132 -15.34 -2.64 -26.92
N MET A 133 -15.82 -1.50 -27.42
CA MET A 133 -16.98 -1.49 -28.29
C MET A 133 -16.65 -2.53 -29.35
N LEU A 134 -17.44 -3.61 -29.43
CA LEU A 134 -17.38 -4.52 -30.56
C LEU A 134 -17.40 -3.62 -31.79
N LEU A 135 -16.25 -3.44 -32.43
CA LEU A 135 -16.19 -2.88 -33.75
C LEU A 135 -16.93 -3.93 -34.58
N GLY A 136 -18.21 -3.69 -34.80
CA GLY A 136 -19.04 -4.33 -35.81
C GLY A 136 -18.48 -3.99 -37.19
N LEU A 137 -17.22 -4.35 -37.44
CA LEU A 137 -16.70 -4.58 -38.76
C LEU A 137 -17.05 -6.02 -39.08
N PHE A 138 -18.28 -6.16 -39.57
CA PHE A 138 -18.69 -7.14 -40.57
C PHE A 138 -17.53 -7.99 -41.10
N SER A 139 -17.46 -9.24 -40.64
CA SER A 139 -16.80 -10.33 -41.35
C SER A 139 -17.64 -10.84 -42.53
N HIS A 140 -18.62 -10.08 -43.01
CA HIS A 140 -19.27 -10.34 -44.30
C HIS A 140 -18.42 -9.79 -45.43
N GLN A 141 -17.36 -10.53 -45.76
CA GLN A 141 -17.01 -10.97 -47.12
C GLN A 141 -15.63 -11.66 -47.02
N CYS A 142 -15.63 -12.99 -46.98
CA CYS A 142 -14.59 -13.74 -47.68
C CYS A 142 -15.29 -14.42 -48.85
N PHE A 143 -14.70 -14.25 -50.03
CA PHE A 143 -15.11 -14.74 -51.34
C PHE A 143 -15.34 -16.26 -51.37
#